data_AF-A0ABD3VNS9-F1
#
_entry.id   AF-A0ABD3VNS9-F1
#
_cell.length_a   1.000
_cell.length_b   1.000
_cell.length_c   1.000
_cell.angle_alpha   90.00
_cell.angle_beta   90.00
_cell.angle_gamma   90.00
#
_symmetry.space_group_name_H-M   'P 1'
#
loop_
_entity.id
_entity.type
_entity.pdbx_description
1 polymer ?
#
loop_
_entity_poly.entity_id
_entity_poly.type
_entity_poly.pdbx_seq_one_letter_code
_entity_poly.pdbx_strand_id
1 'polypeptide(L)'
;MKYVEITWITNPTCLSSTWSVFQRAIRTNNDVKSWHNRLNRSAIKSKVALYLVVTLLYKVANALPSQLKMVSEGKLKRRHNRIT
;
A
#
# COMPACT_ATOMS: atom_id res chain seq x y z
N MET A 1 4.65 25.49 7.46
CA MET A 1 4.26 24.41 8.41
C MET A 1 2.75 24.26 8.58
N LYS A 2 1.97 25.35 8.69
CA LYS A 2 0.49 25.31 8.85
C LYS A 2 -0.28 24.43 7.88
N TYR A 3 0.10 24.41 6.60
CA TYR A 3 -0.54 23.56 5.60
C TYR A 3 -0.46 22.08 5.96
N VAL A 4 0.72 21.60 6.37
CA VAL A 4 0.92 20.18 6.71
C VAL A 4 0.10 19.78 7.92
N GLU A 5 0.10 20.63 8.95
CA GLU A 5 -0.66 20.43 10.18
C GLU A 5 -2.17 20.32 9.89
N ILE A 6 -2.71 21.30 9.16
CA ILE A 6 -4.15 21.35 8.85
C ILE A 6 -4.56 20.21 7.95
N THR A 7 -3.76 19.87 6.94
CA THR A 7 -4.14 18.87 5.93
C THR A 7 -3.94 17.43 6.40
N TRP A 8 -2.87 17.15 7.15
CA TRP A 8 -2.45 15.77 7.43
C TRP A 8 -2.52 15.39 8.91
N ILE A 9 -2.43 16.35 9.84
CA ILE A 9 -2.39 16.05 11.28
C ILE A 9 -3.75 16.23 11.93
N THR A 10 -4.41 17.37 11.71
CA THR A 10 -5.68 17.71 12.36
C THR A 10 -6.91 17.43 11.50
N ASN A 11 -6.73 17.07 10.23
CA ASN A 11 -7.85 16.80 9.33
C ASN A 11 -8.59 15.51 9.72
N PRO A 12 -9.89 15.56 10.05
CA PRO A 12 -10.65 14.37 10.42
C PRO A 12 -10.81 13.36 9.28
N THR A 13 -10.68 13.79 8.01
CA THR A 13 -10.70 12.89 6.85
C THR A 13 -9.38 12.15 6.63
N CYS A 14 -8.28 12.64 7.20
CA CYS A 14 -6.94 12.07 7.05
C CYS A 14 -6.27 11.88 8.42
N LEU A 15 -6.94 11.14 9.30
CA LEU A 15 -6.44 10.80 10.63
C LEU A 15 -5.05 10.14 10.54
N SER A 16 -4.16 10.56 11.44
CA SER A 16 -2.80 10.02 11.53
C SER A 16 -2.77 8.49 11.68
N SER A 17 -3.76 7.90 12.34
CA SER A 17 -3.90 6.45 12.49
C SER A 17 -4.17 5.69 11.18
N THR A 18 -4.64 6.39 10.15
CA THR A 18 -5.00 5.82 8.83
C THR A 18 -3.78 5.73 7.90
N TRP A 19 -2.81 6.64 8.02
CA TRP A 19 -1.63 6.71 7.14
C TRP A 19 -0.30 6.53 7.88
N SER A 20 -0.26 6.74 9.19
CA SER A 20 0.93 6.53 10.01
C SER A 20 0.98 5.09 10.55
N VAL A 21 2.15 4.48 10.37
CA VAL A 21 2.50 3.16 10.91
C VAL A 21 3.36 3.26 12.18
N PHE A 22 3.55 4.48 12.70
CA PHE A 22 4.28 4.71 13.94
C PHE A 22 3.60 3.96 15.09
N GLN A 23 4.39 3.19 15.87
CA GLN A 23 3.94 2.31 16.96
C GLN A 23 2.98 1.16 16.58
N ARG A 24 2.77 0.83 15.30
CA ARG A 24 2.08 -0.41 14.93
C ARG A 24 3.02 -1.62 15.02
N ALA A 25 2.59 -2.68 15.73
CA ALA A 25 3.36 -3.92 15.93
C ALA A 25 3.69 -4.66 14.63
N ILE A 26 2.83 -4.55 13.61
CA ILE A 26 3.04 -5.13 12.29
C ILE A 26 3.50 -4.01 11.36
N ARG A 27 4.82 -3.95 11.12
CA ARG A 27 5.38 -3.07 10.07
C ARG A 27 4.97 -3.61 8.70
N THR A 28 3.94 -3.02 8.11
CA THR A 28 3.55 -3.19 6.70
C THR A 28 4.44 -2.38 5.75
N ASN A 29 5.74 -2.20 6.06
CA ASN A 29 6.71 -1.68 5.09
C ASN A 29 6.70 -2.55 3.82
N ASN A 30 6.46 -3.85 4.00
CA ASN A 30 6.29 -4.75 2.88
C ASN A 30 5.07 -4.43 2.01
N ASP A 31 4.01 -3.80 2.50
CA ASP A 31 2.82 -3.58 1.67
C ASP A 31 3.00 -2.41 0.73
N VAL A 32 3.52 -1.27 1.21
CA VAL A 32 3.83 -0.11 0.35
C VAL A 32 4.96 -0.46 -0.63
N LYS A 33 6.02 -1.14 -0.15
CA LYS A 33 7.12 -1.61 -1.00
C LYS A 33 6.66 -2.67 -2.01
N SER A 34 5.79 -3.59 -1.60
CA SER A 34 5.23 -4.60 -2.52
C SER A 34 4.25 -3.98 -3.50
N TRP A 35 3.48 -2.97 -3.10
CA TRP A 35 2.59 -2.21 -3.97
C TRP A 35 3.38 -1.51 -5.06
N HIS A 36 4.41 -0.76 -4.67
CA HIS A 36 5.35 -0.13 -5.59
C HIS A 36 6.01 -1.16 -6.53
N ASN A 37 6.47 -2.31 -6.00
CA ASN A 37 7.06 -3.37 -6.83
C ASN A 37 6.05 -4.00 -7.80
N ARG A 38 4.78 -4.19 -7.41
CA ARG A 38 3.72 -4.72 -8.29
C ARG A 38 3.41 -3.73 -9.41
N LEU A 39 3.37 -2.44 -9.09
CA LEU A 39 3.21 -1.37 -10.07
C LEU A 39 4.40 -1.34 -11.02
N ASN A 40 5.64 -1.36 -10.53
CA ASN A 40 6.84 -1.38 -11.37
C ASN A 40 7.00 -2.65 -12.21
N ARG A 41 6.47 -3.80 -11.78
CA ARG A 41 6.42 -5.01 -12.61
C ARG A 41 5.36 -4.94 -13.71
N SER A 42 4.23 -4.29 -13.41
CA SER A 42 3.11 -4.15 -14.36
C SER A 42 3.34 -3.00 -15.35
N ALA A 43 4.06 -1.97 -14.93
CA ALA A 43 4.59 -0.91 -15.77
C ALA A 43 5.76 -1.47 -16.58
N ILE A 44 5.53 -1.76 -17.86
CA ILE A 44 6.60 -2.14 -18.79
C ILE A 44 7.67 -1.04 -18.72
N LYS A 45 8.94 -1.45 -18.54
CA LYS A 45 10.07 -0.58 -18.21
C LYS A 45 10.06 0.72 -19.05
N SER A 46 9.75 1.82 -18.37
CA SER A 46 9.77 3.23 -18.81
C SER A 46 8.51 3.78 -19.52
N LYS A 47 8.17 5.03 -19.13
CA LYS A 47 7.16 5.92 -19.72
C LYS A 47 5.76 5.31 -19.89
N VAL A 48 5.14 4.99 -18.76
CA VAL A 48 3.72 4.60 -18.75
C VAL A 48 2.85 5.85 -18.81
N ALA A 49 1.97 5.93 -19.82
CA ALA A 49 1.00 7.00 -19.93
C ALA A 49 0.05 7.02 -18.72
N LEU A 50 -0.38 8.21 -18.29
CA LEU A 50 -1.19 8.41 -17.07
C LEU A 50 -2.43 7.51 -17.02
N TYR A 51 -3.15 7.37 -18.13
CA TYR A 51 -4.36 6.53 -18.20
C TYR A 51 -4.07 5.06 -17.86
N LEU A 52 -2.90 4.56 -18.24
CA LEU A 52 -2.47 3.19 -17.95
C LEU A 52 -2.09 3.05 -16.47
N VAL A 53 -1.47 4.08 -15.87
CA VAL A 53 -1.19 4.13 -14.43
C VAL A 53 -2.50 4.11 -13.62
N VAL A 54 -3.49 4.93 -14.00
CA VAL A 54 -4.81 4.94 -13.35
C VAL A 54 -5.48 3.58 -13.43
N THR A 55 -5.41 2.92 -14.59
CA THR A 55 -5.97 1.57 -14.79
C THR A 55 -5.26 0.53 -13.91
N LEU A 56 -3.94 0.60 -13.79
CA LEU A 56 -3.15 -0.28 -12.92
C LEU A 56 -3.46 -0.04 -11.45
N LEU A 57 -3.58 1.21 -11.02
CA LEU A 57 -3.97 1.59 -9.67
C LEU A 57 -5.36 1.04 -9.32
N TYR A 58 -6.32 1.17 -10.22
CA TYR A 58 -7.67 0.62 -10.04
C TYR A 58 -7.67 -0.91 -9.86
N LYS A 59 -6.90 -1.63 -10.69
CA LYS A 59 -6.77 -3.10 -10.57
C LYS A 59 -6.16 -3.50 -9.23
N VAL A 60 -5.15 -2.77 -8.75
CA VAL A 60 -4.51 -3.07 -7.48
C VAL A 60 -5.40 -2.70 -6.29
N ALA A 61 -6.17 -1.61 -6.38
CA ALA A 61 -7.16 -1.23 -5.38
C ALA A 61 -8.27 -2.29 -5.23
N ASN A 62 -8.77 -2.84 -6.34
CA ASN A 62 -9.77 -3.92 -6.29
C ASN A 62 -9.25 -5.25 -5.73
N ALA A 63 -7.93 -5.47 -5.74
CA ALA A 63 -7.33 -6.65 -5.12
C ALA A 63 -7.13 -6.48 -3.59
N LEU A 64 -7.19 -5.23 -3.09
CA LEU A 64 -6.93 -4.90 -1.69
C LEU A 64 -7.96 -5.52 -0.72
N PRO A 65 -9.29 -5.51 -1.00
CA PRO A 65 -10.28 -6.11 -0.10
C PRO A 65 -10.06 -7.61 0.12
N SER A 66 -9.70 -8.34 -0.93
CA SER A 66 -9.42 -9.77 -0.83
C SER A 66 -8.16 -10.04 0.02
N GLN A 67 -7.11 -9.23 -0.15
CA GLN A 67 -5.90 -9.32 0.67
C GLN A 67 -6.19 -8.97 2.13
N LEU A 68 -6.95 -7.89 2.37
CA LEU A 68 -7.35 -7.47 3.72
C LEU A 68 -8.19 -8.54 4.41
N LYS A 69 -9.12 -9.17 3.69
CA LYS A 69 -9.91 -10.30 4.18
C LYS A 69 -9.02 -11.50 4.54
N MET A 70 -8.02 -11.83 3.73
CA MET A 70 -7.06 -12.89 4.06
C MET A 70 -6.18 -12.54 5.28
N VAL A 71 -5.86 -11.26 5.48
CA VAL A 71 -5.18 -10.79 6.71
C VAL A 71 -6.10 -10.96 7.91
N SER A 72 -7.35 -10.50 7.85
CA SER A 72 -8.30 -10.59 8.97
C SER A 72 -8.65 -12.03 9.33
N GLU A 73 -8.68 -12.94 8.34
CA GLU A 73 -8.89 -14.37 8.54
C GLU A 73 -7.63 -15.12 8.99
N GLY A 74 -6.49 -14.43 9.14
CA GLY A 74 -5.21 -15.04 9.54
C GLY A 74 -4.64 -16.04 8.53
N LYS A 75 -5.13 -16.03 7.28
CA LYS A 75 -4.78 -17.01 6.23
C LYS A 75 -3.46 -16.69 5.53
N LEU A 76 -2.89 -15.52 5.76
CA LEU A 76 -1.57 -15.15 5.23
C LEU A 76 -0.46 -15.67 6.15
N LYS A 77 0.10 -16.84 5.80
CA LYS A 77 1.32 -17.33 6.43
C LYS A 77 2.53 -16.72 5.74
N ARG A 78 3.44 -16.13 6.51
CA ARG A 78 4.72 -15.62 6.00
C ARG A 78 5.54 -16.80 5.45
N ARG A 79 5.71 -16.88 4.14
CA ARG A 79 6.64 -17.84 3.51
C ARG A 79 8.03 -17.22 3.48
N HIS A 80 8.95 -17.74 4.29
CA HIS A 80 10.37 -17.40 4.19
C HIS A 80 11.00 -18.39 3.21
N ASN A 81 11.39 -17.95 2.02
CA ASN A 81 12.18 -18.79 1.13
C ASN A 81 13.60 -18.79 1.69
N ARG A 82 14.11 -19.94 2.12
CA ARG A 82 15.54 -20.12 2.39
C ARG A 82 16.26 -19.92 1.07
N ILE A 83 17.19 -18.96 1.03
CA ILE A 83 18.16 -18.85 -0.05
C ILE A 83 19.19 -19.94 0.25
N THR A 84 19.13 -21.04 -0.49
CA THR A 84 20.17 -22.08 -0.58
C THR A 84 21.03 -21.80 -1.79
#